data_AF-A0A835Z8I9-F1
#
_entry.id   AF-A0A835Z8I9-F1
#
_cell.length_a   1.000
_cell.length_b   1.000
_cell.length_c   1.000
_cell.angle_alpha   90.00
_cell.angle_beta   90.00
_cell.angle_gamma   90.00
#
_symmetry.space_group_name_H-M   'P 1'
#
loop_
_entity.id
_entity.type
_entity.pdbx_description
1 polymer ?
#
loop_
_entity_poly.entity_id
_entity_poly.type
_entity_poly.pdbx_seq_one_letter_code
_entity_poly.pdbx_strand_id
1 'polypeptide(L)'
;GPKICEIEGCTKKAQHGGDVTRLCVGHGGGPRCVHVDDDGAPCTKSARAGTDLCQRHGGGKRCAHVDDDGAPCTNGAQAPTDLCVGHGGGPRCVHVDDDGAPCTNGAKGGTDTCKAHGGGKRCLHVDGDGAPCTKSAQAPTDLCKIHGGGPRCLHVDEDGTPCTKSAAGATDLCKAHGGG
;
A
#
# COMPACT_ATOMS: atom_id res chain seq x y z
N GLY A 1 -18.50 -24.21 -6.52
CA GLY A 1 -18.11 -23.02 -5.72
C GLY A 1 -16.60 -22.88 -5.69
N PRO A 2 -16.04 -21.70 -5.38
CA PRO A 2 -14.58 -21.51 -5.27
C PRO A 2 -14.01 -22.34 -4.11
N LYS A 3 -12.91 -23.06 -4.35
CA LYS A 3 -12.24 -23.88 -3.32
C LYS A 3 -11.51 -22.98 -2.31
N ILE A 4 -11.67 -23.28 -1.02
CA ILE A 4 -10.95 -22.63 0.09
C ILE A 4 -9.55 -23.26 0.21
N CYS A 5 -8.61 -22.51 0.77
CA CYS A 5 -7.27 -22.97 1.09
C CYS A 5 -7.31 -24.23 1.96
N GLU A 6 -6.46 -25.20 1.65
CA GLU A 6 -6.39 -26.49 2.37
C GLU A 6 -5.71 -26.41 3.75
N ILE A 7 -4.87 -25.39 3.97
CA ILE A 7 -4.27 -25.15 5.30
C ILE A 7 -5.37 -24.95 6.34
N GLU A 8 -5.30 -25.75 7.41
CA GLU A 8 -6.24 -25.73 8.52
C GLU A 8 -6.40 -24.32 9.13
N GLY A 9 -7.64 -23.93 9.40
CA GLY A 9 -7.97 -22.59 9.91
C GLY A 9 -7.87 -21.45 8.88
N CYS A 10 -7.44 -21.71 7.64
CA CYS A 10 -7.38 -20.69 6.61
C CYS A 10 -8.72 -20.49 5.90
N THR A 11 -9.30 -19.29 6.02
CA THR A 11 -10.55 -18.92 5.36
C THR A 11 -10.35 -18.31 3.97
N LYS A 12 -9.10 -18.17 3.50
CA LYS A 12 -8.76 -17.53 2.23
C LYS A 12 -9.07 -18.44 1.04
N LYS A 13 -9.47 -17.85 -0.08
CA LYS A 13 -9.70 -18.58 -1.33
C LYS A 13 -8.39 -19.15 -1.88
N ALA A 14 -8.41 -20.38 -2.38
CA ALA A 14 -7.29 -20.96 -3.12
C ALA A 14 -7.12 -20.24 -4.47
N GLN A 15 -5.87 -20.06 -4.91
CA GLN A 15 -5.56 -19.44 -6.19
C GLN A 15 -5.73 -20.47 -7.33
N HIS A 16 -6.62 -20.18 -8.29
CA HIS A 16 -6.89 -20.89 -9.55
C HIS A 16 -7.05 -22.43 -9.48
N GLY A 17 -8.22 -22.90 -9.91
CA GLY A 17 -8.52 -24.32 -10.08
C GLY A 17 -7.70 -24.94 -11.21
N GLY A 18 -6.71 -25.73 -10.82
CA GLY A 18 -5.98 -26.72 -11.60
C GLY A 18 -5.19 -27.59 -10.62
N ASP A 19 -4.84 -28.81 -10.99
CA ASP A 19 -4.34 -29.88 -10.11
C ASP A 19 -3.01 -29.62 -9.36
N VAL A 20 -2.49 -28.39 -9.36
CA VAL A 20 -1.14 -28.06 -8.88
C VAL A 20 -1.11 -27.68 -7.40
N THR A 21 -2.00 -26.80 -6.90
CA THR A 21 -2.08 -26.46 -5.46
C THR A 21 -3.47 -26.01 -5.03
N ARG A 22 -3.96 -26.46 -3.86
CA ARG A 22 -5.21 -25.97 -3.22
C ARG A 22 -4.93 -24.89 -2.17
N LEU A 23 -3.88 -24.11 -2.37
CA LEU A 23 -3.38 -23.16 -1.39
C LEU A 23 -3.80 -21.73 -1.77
N CYS A 24 -3.97 -20.86 -0.78
CA CYS A 24 -4.13 -19.42 -1.04
C CYS A 24 -2.77 -18.78 -1.39
N VAL A 25 -2.78 -17.56 -1.92
CA VAL A 25 -1.56 -16.82 -2.28
C VAL A 25 -0.54 -16.73 -1.14
N GLY A 26 -1.03 -16.54 0.09
CA GLY A 26 -0.21 -16.44 1.29
C GLY A 26 0.38 -17.77 1.74
N HIS A 27 -0.22 -18.88 1.33
CA HIS A 27 0.24 -20.24 1.64
C HIS A 27 0.88 -20.93 0.44
N GLY A 28 1.42 -20.19 -0.52
CA GLY A 28 2.13 -20.81 -1.66
C GLY A 28 1.28 -20.99 -2.92
N GLY A 29 -0.01 -20.72 -2.88
CA GLY A 29 -0.90 -20.83 -4.04
C GLY A 29 -0.56 -19.87 -5.18
N GLY A 30 -0.83 -20.30 -6.41
CA GLY A 30 -0.57 -19.54 -7.65
C GLY A 30 0.88 -19.62 -8.14
N PRO A 31 1.17 -19.12 -9.36
CA PRO A 31 2.48 -19.20 -9.97
C PRO A 31 3.55 -18.46 -9.16
N ARG A 32 4.75 -19.04 -9.11
CA ARG A 32 5.92 -18.50 -8.42
C ARG A 32 6.91 -17.93 -9.42
N CYS A 33 7.70 -16.98 -8.95
CA CYS A 33 8.79 -16.42 -9.73
C CYS A 33 9.76 -17.53 -10.14
N VAL A 34 10.10 -17.61 -11.43
CA VAL A 34 11.05 -18.62 -11.94
C VAL A 34 12.52 -18.22 -11.76
N HIS A 35 12.78 -16.99 -11.33
CA HIS A 35 14.13 -16.48 -11.11
C HIS A 35 14.81 -17.21 -9.95
N VAL A 36 16.10 -17.48 -10.13
CA VAL A 36 17.01 -17.98 -9.11
C VAL A 36 17.88 -16.80 -8.69
N ASP A 37 17.81 -16.45 -7.40
CA ASP A 37 18.59 -15.36 -6.80
C ASP A 37 20.11 -15.68 -6.85
N ASP A 38 20.97 -14.69 -6.60
CA ASP A 38 22.43 -14.80 -6.78
C ASP A 38 23.11 -15.87 -5.90
N ASP A 39 22.47 -16.24 -4.78
CA ASP A 39 22.87 -17.32 -3.89
C ASP A 39 22.49 -18.73 -4.39
N GLY A 40 21.88 -18.81 -5.58
CA GLY A 40 21.42 -20.05 -6.19
C GLY A 40 20.06 -20.53 -5.68
N ALA A 41 19.40 -19.76 -4.80
CA ALA A 41 18.09 -20.11 -4.26
C ALA A 41 16.94 -19.69 -5.19
N PRO A 42 15.89 -20.51 -5.38
CA PRO A 42 14.73 -20.12 -6.17
C PRO A 42 13.91 -19.03 -5.44
N CYS A 43 13.49 -18.01 -6.19
CA CYS A 43 12.70 -16.93 -5.65
C CYS A 43 11.30 -17.41 -5.22
N THR A 44 10.97 -17.23 -3.94
CA THR A 44 9.69 -17.70 -3.37
C THR A 44 8.52 -16.74 -3.60
N LYS A 45 8.78 -15.57 -4.19
CA LYS A 45 7.74 -14.55 -4.44
C LYS A 45 6.79 -15.00 -5.54
N SER A 46 5.53 -14.58 -5.44
CA SER A 46 4.53 -14.85 -6.47
C SER A 46 4.87 -14.13 -7.77
N ALA A 47 4.68 -14.80 -8.89
CA ALA A 47 4.77 -14.18 -10.20
C ALA A 47 3.61 -13.19 -10.42
N ARG A 48 3.84 -12.15 -11.22
CA ARG A 48 2.77 -11.21 -11.61
C ARG A 48 1.95 -11.81 -12.74
N ALA A 49 0.65 -11.47 -12.77
CA ALA A 49 -0.26 -11.99 -13.78
C ALA A 49 0.27 -11.73 -15.21
N GLY A 50 0.23 -12.77 -16.06
CA GLY A 50 0.78 -12.72 -17.41
C GLY A 50 2.30 -12.81 -17.50
N THR A 51 3.00 -13.05 -16.40
CA THR A 51 4.46 -13.25 -16.35
C THR A 51 4.82 -14.42 -15.46
N ASP A 52 6.03 -14.94 -15.62
CA ASP A 52 6.66 -15.96 -14.78
C ASP A 52 7.60 -15.36 -13.72
N LEU A 53 7.73 -14.03 -13.68
CA LEU A 53 8.60 -13.30 -12.77
C LEU A 53 7.79 -12.53 -11.71
N CYS A 54 8.39 -12.30 -10.55
CA CYS A 54 7.83 -11.39 -9.54
C CYS A 54 8.20 -9.94 -9.87
N GLN A 55 7.55 -8.97 -9.22
CA GLN A 55 7.81 -7.55 -9.46
C GLN A 55 9.29 -7.15 -9.36
N ARG A 56 10.01 -7.69 -8.37
CA ARG A 56 11.44 -7.41 -8.17
C ARG A 56 12.28 -7.93 -9.34
N HIS A 57 11.92 -9.07 -9.90
CA HIS A 57 12.62 -9.71 -11.00
C HIS A 57 12.02 -9.35 -12.37
N GLY A 58 11.34 -8.20 -12.50
CA GLY A 58 10.83 -7.71 -13.78
C GLY A 58 9.43 -8.17 -14.16
N GLY A 59 8.73 -8.89 -13.29
CA GLY A 59 7.35 -9.30 -13.49
C GLY A 59 6.35 -8.15 -13.47
N GLY A 60 5.36 -8.21 -14.37
CA GLY A 60 4.32 -7.19 -14.53
C GLY A 60 4.68 -6.10 -15.56
N LYS A 61 3.71 -5.22 -15.84
CA LYS A 61 3.90 -4.14 -16.82
C LYS A 61 4.93 -3.11 -16.34
N ARG A 62 5.74 -2.62 -17.27
CA ARG A 62 6.78 -1.60 -17.04
C ARG A 62 6.31 -0.24 -17.53
N CYS A 63 6.86 0.81 -16.96
CA CYS A 63 6.61 2.18 -17.37
C CYS A 63 6.99 2.36 -18.85
N ALA A 64 6.09 2.93 -19.65
CA ALA A 64 6.33 3.22 -21.06
C ALA A 64 7.15 4.50 -21.30
N HIS A 65 7.44 5.28 -20.24
CA HIS A 65 8.28 6.47 -20.33
C HIS A 65 9.74 6.11 -20.62
N VAL A 66 10.38 6.94 -21.44
CA VAL A 66 11.82 6.92 -21.72
C VAL A 66 12.38 8.20 -21.11
N ASP A 67 13.35 8.05 -20.23
CA ASP A 67 13.99 9.14 -19.49
C ASP A 67 14.85 10.01 -20.46
N ASP A 68 15.28 11.19 -20.01
CA ASP A 68 15.95 12.19 -20.86
C ASP A 68 17.27 11.70 -21.49
N ASP A 69 17.93 10.73 -20.86
CA ASP A 69 19.15 10.06 -21.36
C ASP A 69 18.86 8.97 -22.41
N GLY A 70 17.59 8.76 -22.75
CA GLY A 70 17.12 7.76 -23.70
C GLY A 70 16.92 6.37 -23.09
N ALA A 71 17.10 6.21 -21.77
CA ALA A 71 16.91 4.93 -21.10
C ALA A 71 15.41 4.67 -20.80
N PRO A 72 14.90 3.43 -21.00
CA PRO A 72 13.53 3.11 -20.61
C PRO A 72 13.38 3.07 -19.09
N CYS A 73 12.33 3.70 -18.57
CA CYS A 73 12.06 3.73 -17.14
C CYS A 73 11.82 2.32 -16.58
N THR A 74 12.59 1.94 -15.57
CA THR A 74 12.51 0.63 -14.92
C THR A 74 11.52 0.60 -13.75
N ASN A 75 10.59 1.54 -13.66
CA ASN A 75 9.52 1.48 -12.67
C ASN A 75 8.32 0.66 -13.17
N GLY A 76 7.56 0.08 -12.24
CA GLY A 76 6.34 -0.66 -12.57
C GLY A 76 5.22 0.30 -13.00
N ALA A 77 4.54 -0.03 -14.10
CA ALA A 77 3.37 0.73 -14.55
C ALA A 77 2.20 0.58 -13.57
N GLN A 78 1.40 1.62 -13.46
CA GLN A 78 0.21 1.66 -12.61
C GLN A 78 -1.05 1.76 -13.48
N ALA A 79 -1.90 0.75 -13.38
CA ALA A 79 -3.19 0.76 -14.04
C ALA A 79 -4.03 2.00 -13.62
N PRO A 80 -4.85 2.56 -14.53
CA PRO A 80 -5.13 2.05 -15.88
C PRO A 80 -4.08 2.46 -16.94
N THR A 81 -3.08 3.26 -16.58
CA THR A 81 -2.05 3.72 -17.51
C THR A 81 -0.90 2.72 -17.65
N ASP A 82 -0.08 2.88 -18.69
CA ASP A 82 1.19 2.15 -18.83
C ASP A 82 2.38 2.96 -18.26
N LEU A 83 2.15 3.95 -17.40
CA LEU A 83 3.18 4.80 -16.78
C LEU A 83 3.35 4.45 -15.30
N CYS A 84 4.52 4.74 -14.72
CA CYS A 84 4.75 4.62 -13.27
C CYS A 84 4.25 5.86 -12.51
N VAL A 85 4.12 5.80 -11.19
CA VAL A 85 3.61 6.91 -10.36
C VAL A 85 4.35 8.23 -10.63
N GLY A 86 5.68 8.17 -10.74
CA GLY A 86 6.54 9.33 -11.00
C GLY A 86 6.32 9.94 -12.38
N HIS A 87 5.98 9.13 -13.38
CA HIS A 87 5.75 9.55 -14.76
C HIS A 87 4.26 9.68 -15.10
N GLY A 88 3.40 10.07 -14.15
CA GLY A 88 1.98 10.29 -14.46
C GLY A 88 1.10 9.03 -14.38
N GLY A 89 1.63 7.91 -13.93
CA GLY A 89 0.91 6.65 -13.81
C GLY A 89 -0.14 6.56 -12.70
N GLY A 90 -1.21 5.82 -12.96
CA GLY A 90 -2.32 5.59 -12.02
C GLY A 90 -3.36 6.71 -11.99
N PRO A 91 -4.44 6.57 -11.19
CA PRO A 91 -5.52 7.54 -11.10
C PRO A 91 -5.03 8.94 -10.70
N ARG A 92 -5.55 9.96 -11.37
CA ARG A 92 -5.18 11.37 -11.16
C ARG A 92 -6.31 12.13 -10.47
N CYS A 93 -5.94 13.19 -9.77
CA CYS A 93 -6.88 14.06 -9.12
C CYS A 93 -7.79 14.73 -10.16
N VAL A 94 -9.11 14.65 -9.98
CA VAL A 94 -10.08 15.28 -10.88
C VAL A 94 -10.29 16.78 -10.63
N HIS A 95 -9.68 17.32 -9.56
CA HIS A 95 -9.76 18.74 -9.24
C HIS A 95 -9.06 19.62 -10.28
N VAL A 96 -9.62 20.79 -10.53
CA VAL A 96 -9.03 21.87 -11.32
C VAL A 96 -8.66 22.98 -10.34
N ASP A 97 -7.38 23.35 -10.33
CA ASP A 97 -6.80 24.34 -9.42
C ASP A 97 -7.29 25.76 -9.79
N ASP A 98 -7.08 26.74 -8.90
CA ASP A 98 -7.64 28.10 -9.03
C ASP A 98 -7.16 28.85 -10.29
N ASP A 99 -6.01 28.48 -10.84
CA ASP A 99 -5.45 29.00 -12.10
C ASP A 99 -6.10 28.36 -13.34
N GLY A 100 -7.05 27.45 -13.16
CA GLY A 100 -7.76 26.74 -14.21
C GLY A 100 -7.03 25.50 -14.74
N ALA A 101 -5.87 25.15 -14.16
CA ALA A 101 -5.11 23.98 -14.57
C ALA A 101 -5.62 22.69 -13.86
N PRO A 102 -5.64 21.54 -14.53
CA PRO A 102 -5.97 20.27 -13.87
C PRO A 102 -4.86 19.86 -12.88
N CYS A 103 -5.25 19.45 -11.68
CA CYS A 103 -4.32 19.02 -10.66
C CYS A 103 -3.57 17.74 -11.10
N THR A 104 -2.24 17.81 -11.14
CA THR A 104 -1.41 16.69 -11.63
C THR A 104 -1.14 15.61 -10.57
N ASN A 105 -1.54 15.87 -9.32
CA ASN A 105 -1.34 14.95 -8.20
C ASN A 105 -2.12 13.65 -8.39
N GLY A 106 -1.53 12.53 -7.96
CA GLY A 106 -2.21 11.23 -7.97
C GLY A 106 -3.33 11.17 -6.94
N ALA A 107 -4.46 10.57 -7.33
CA ALA A 107 -5.58 10.34 -6.43
C ALA A 107 -5.23 9.35 -5.32
N LYS A 108 -5.91 9.42 -4.16
CA LYS A 108 -5.52 8.65 -2.96
C LYS A 108 -6.68 7.86 -2.35
N GLY A 109 -6.35 6.70 -1.80
CA GLY A 109 -7.26 5.88 -0.98
C GLY A 109 -8.56 5.45 -1.69
N GLY A 110 -8.49 5.21 -3.01
CA GLY A 110 -9.66 4.83 -3.81
C GLY A 110 -10.64 5.97 -4.11
N THR A 111 -10.27 7.21 -3.79
CA THR A 111 -10.98 8.42 -4.20
C THR A 111 -10.40 8.95 -5.51
N ASP A 112 -11.14 9.84 -6.18
CA ASP A 112 -10.73 10.51 -7.41
C ASP A 112 -9.97 11.83 -7.15
N THR A 113 -9.69 12.18 -5.89
CA THR A 113 -8.95 13.39 -5.53
C THR A 113 -7.63 13.07 -4.84
N CYS A 114 -6.67 13.99 -4.90
CA CYS A 114 -5.42 13.89 -4.16
C CYS A 114 -5.62 14.30 -2.70
N LYS A 115 -4.62 14.02 -1.85
CA LYS A 115 -4.68 14.34 -0.41
C LYS A 115 -4.99 15.81 -0.12
N ALA A 116 -4.44 16.73 -0.91
CA ALA A 116 -4.69 18.18 -0.76
C ALA A 116 -6.16 18.52 -1.07
N HIS A 117 -6.73 17.91 -2.11
CA HIS A 117 -8.13 18.07 -2.53
C HIS A 117 -9.08 17.07 -1.87
N GLY A 118 -8.79 16.69 -0.62
CA GLY A 118 -9.68 15.87 0.20
C GLY A 118 -9.57 14.36 0.02
N GLY A 119 -8.67 13.90 -0.85
CA GLY A 119 -8.52 12.49 -1.19
C GLY A 119 -7.98 11.61 -0.07
N GLY A 120 -8.41 10.35 -0.10
CA GLY A 120 -8.09 9.34 0.90
C GLY A 120 -8.97 9.41 2.15
N LYS A 121 -8.73 8.49 3.08
CA LYS A 121 -9.56 8.35 4.29
C LYS A 121 -9.42 9.55 5.22
N ARG A 122 -10.54 10.04 5.74
CA ARG A 122 -10.62 11.22 6.61
C ARG A 122 -10.94 10.84 8.04
N CYS A 123 -10.50 11.68 8.98
CA CYS A 123 -10.78 11.51 10.39
C CYS A 123 -12.30 11.52 10.64
N LEU A 124 -12.82 10.52 11.35
CA LEU A 124 -14.25 10.47 11.73
C LEU A 124 -14.57 11.25 13.02
N HIS A 125 -13.61 12.00 13.56
CA HIS A 125 -13.83 12.81 14.76
C HIS A 125 -14.61 14.06 14.39
N VAL A 126 -15.51 14.47 15.28
CA VAL A 126 -16.23 15.74 15.22
C VAL A 126 -15.65 16.63 16.30
N ASP A 127 -15.11 17.78 15.89
CA ASP A 127 -14.46 18.75 16.77
C ASP A 127 -15.50 19.42 17.70
N GLY A 128 -15.04 20.11 18.74
CA GLY A 128 -15.91 20.66 19.79
C GLY A 128 -16.91 21.74 19.34
N ASP A 129 -16.69 22.33 18.16
CA ASP A 129 -17.59 23.25 17.48
C ASP A 129 -18.66 22.54 16.62
N GLY A 130 -18.65 21.20 16.61
CA GLY A 130 -19.56 20.37 15.83
C GLY A 130 -19.11 20.13 14.39
N ALA A 131 -17.95 20.64 13.97
CA ALA A 131 -17.44 20.45 12.62
C ALA A 131 -16.70 19.09 12.47
N PRO A 132 -16.83 18.39 11.33
CA PRO A 132 -16.07 17.18 11.10
C PRO A 132 -14.58 17.50 10.87
N CYS A 133 -13.70 16.74 11.53
CA CYS A 133 -12.27 16.94 11.43
C CYS A 133 -11.77 16.74 9.98
N THR A 134 -11.09 17.76 9.46
CA THR A 134 -10.63 17.74 8.06
C THR A 134 -9.26 17.07 7.86
N LYS A 135 -8.70 16.43 8.89
CA LYS A 135 -7.39 15.78 8.78
C LYS A 135 -7.51 14.37 8.20
N SER A 136 -6.42 13.89 7.58
CA SER A 136 -6.36 12.52 7.05
C SER A 136 -6.29 11.50 8.19
N ALA A 137 -7.08 10.43 8.07
CA ALA A 137 -6.99 9.30 8.97
C ALA A 137 -5.65 8.57 8.80
N GLN A 138 -5.16 7.98 9.89
CA GLN A 138 -3.94 7.20 9.91
C GLN A 138 -4.29 5.73 10.13
N ALA A 139 -3.95 4.89 9.15
CA ALA A 139 -4.16 3.46 9.24
C ALA A 139 -3.44 2.88 10.49
N PRO A 140 -4.01 1.84 11.12
CA PRO A 140 -5.22 1.12 10.72
C PRO A 140 -6.53 1.79 11.14
N THR A 141 -6.50 2.91 11.85
CA THR A 141 -7.71 3.53 12.42
C THR A 141 -8.40 4.51 11.46
N ASP A 142 -9.53 5.03 11.90
CA ASP A 142 -10.37 6.01 11.19
C ASP A 142 -10.11 7.43 11.70
N LEU A 143 -9.07 7.62 12.51
CA LEU A 143 -8.78 8.87 13.20
C LEU A 143 -7.47 9.46 12.69
N CYS A 144 -7.33 10.78 12.75
CA CYS A 144 -6.06 11.45 12.48
C CYS A 144 -5.14 11.35 13.68
N LYS A 145 -3.85 11.64 13.50
CA LYS A 145 -2.83 11.49 14.55
C LYS A 145 -3.20 12.17 15.89
N ILE A 146 -3.81 13.36 15.85
CA ILE A 146 -4.20 14.12 17.05
C ILE A 146 -5.41 13.48 17.74
N HIS A 147 -6.35 12.94 16.97
CA HIS A 147 -7.53 12.24 17.49
C HIS A 147 -7.25 10.75 17.78
N GLY A 148 -5.99 10.36 18.03
CA GLY A 148 -5.63 8.98 18.38
C GLY A 148 -5.41 8.05 17.18
N GLY A 149 -5.18 8.62 15.99
CA GLY A 149 -4.91 7.91 14.76
C GLY A 149 -3.52 7.27 14.67
N GLY A 150 -3.46 6.11 14.00
CA GLY A 150 -2.21 5.41 13.70
C GLY A 150 -1.66 4.57 14.86
N PRO A 151 -0.50 3.93 14.67
CA PRO A 151 0.11 3.10 15.70
C PRO A 151 0.48 3.93 16.95
N ARG A 152 0.27 3.33 18.12
CA ARG A 152 0.50 3.94 19.44
C ARG A 152 1.73 3.33 20.09
N CYS A 153 2.40 4.12 20.91
CA CYS A 153 3.55 3.64 21.66
C CYS A 153 3.11 2.53 22.62
N LEU A 154 3.81 1.40 22.58
CA LEU A 154 3.55 0.25 23.47
C LEU A 154 4.35 0.30 24.77
N HIS A 155 5.10 1.38 25.02
CA HIS A 155 5.80 1.57 26.28
C HIS A 155 4.80 1.82 27.41
N VAL A 156 5.08 1.24 28.56
CA VAL A 156 4.39 1.48 29.82
C VAL A 156 5.42 2.09 30.76
N ASP A 157 5.12 3.27 31.29
CA ASP A 157 5.99 4.01 32.20
C ASP A 157 6.14 3.25 33.55
N GLU A 158 7.12 3.64 34.38
CA GLU A 158 7.46 2.91 35.63
C GLU A 158 6.29 2.82 36.62
N ASP A 159 5.37 3.78 36.60
CA ASP A 159 4.15 3.83 37.40
C ASP A 159 3.01 2.95 36.83
N GLY A 160 3.26 2.23 35.73
CA GLY A 160 2.28 1.35 35.07
C GLY A 160 1.37 2.08 34.08
N THR A 161 1.61 3.38 33.84
CA THR A 161 0.79 4.18 32.91
C THR A 161 1.20 3.90 31.45
N PRO A 162 0.26 3.52 30.57
CA PRO A 162 0.57 3.34 29.15
C PRO A 162 0.88 4.67 28.46
N CYS A 163 1.92 4.68 27.63
CA CYS A 163 2.27 5.87 26.86
C CYS A 163 1.17 6.22 25.84
N THR A 164 0.69 7.46 25.88
CA THR A 164 -0.37 7.94 24.97
C THR A 164 0.16 8.56 23.69
N LYS A 165 1.48 8.52 23.45
CA LYS A 165 2.10 9.08 22.25
C LYS A 165 1.96 8.12 21.06
N SER A 166 1.95 8.68 19.84
CA SER A 166 2.03 7.86 18.62
C SER A 166 3.40 7.21 18.51
N ALA A 167 3.42 5.98 17.99
CA ALA A 167 4.65 5.34 17.60
C ALA A 167 5.32 6.10 16.42
N ALA A 168 6.63 5.94 16.30
CA ALA A 168 7.45 6.64 15.32
C ALA A 168 8.12 5.66 14.36
N GLY A 169 8.10 6.01 13.07
CA GLY A 169 8.65 5.17 12.01
C GLY A 169 7.96 3.81 11.92
N ALA A 170 8.75 2.77 11.69
CA ALA A 170 8.30 1.38 11.66
C ALA A 170 8.41 0.68 13.04
N THR A 171 8.50 1.45 14.13
CA THR A 171 8.62 0.91 15.49
C THR A 171 7.29 1.00 16.22
N ASP A 172 7.16 0.26 17.31
CA ASP A 172 6.04 0.35 18.25
C ASP A 172 6.29 1.34 19.39
N LEU A 173 7.35 2.14 19.30
CA LEU A 173 7.74 3.10 20.33
C LEU A 173 7.64 4.52 19.80
N CYS A 174 7.33 5.47 20.68
CA CYS A 174 7.41 6.87 20.33
C CYS A 174 8.87 7.34 20.39
N LYS A 175 9.17 8.49 19.80
CA LYS A 175 10.52 9.08 19.82
C LYS A 175 11.13 9.23 21.23
N ALA A 176 10.30 9.50 22.24
CA ALA A 176 10.79 9.60 23.62
C ALA A 176 11.17 8.23 24.23
N HIS A 177 10.61 7.14 23.72
CA HIS A 177 10.88 5.77 24.17
C HIS A 177 11.75 5.00 23.16
N GLY A 178 12.57 5.71 22.37
CA GLY A 178 13.51 5.09 21.42
C GLY A 178 12.92 4.75 20.05
N GLY A 179 11.73 5.26 19.73
CA GLY A 179 11.14 5.13 18.40
C GLY A 179 11.73 6.10 17.39
N GLY A 180 12.56 5.60 16.49
CA GLY A 180 13.03 6.30 15.29
C GLY A 180 14.33 7.07 15.44
#